data_AF-A0A099XM31-F1
#
_entry.id   AF-A0A099XM31-F1
#
_cell.length_a   1.000
_cell.length_b   1.000
_cell.length_c   1.000
_cell.angle_alpha   90.00
_cell.angle_beta   90.00
_cell.angle_gamma   90.00
#
_symmetry.space_group_name_H-M   'P 1'
#
loop_
_entity.id
_entity.type
_entity.pdbx_description
1 polymer ?
#
loop_
_entity_poly.entity_id
_entity_poly.type
_entity_poly.pdbx_seq_one_letter_code
_entity_poly.pdbx_strand_id
1 'polypeptide(L)'
;MYDKEKIENFHIRMEEIIEKFDKKQAFELITTELKDCEDKYLTEFMAPLNFLNYEPVLDWIEENAKRNKNITQDWGHLSASSNFSWKRAEKWLEMGRPLSLIALDATMFCTTRGERLNQSLLMRELNPKLTDNPKLDKIANGLKNYLKKDSVPRTKNVIDKIINDIFEIG
;
A
#
# COMPACT_ATOMS: atom_id res chain seq x y z
N MET A 1 -0.97 26.14 2.60
CA MET A 1 0.49 25.98 2.38
C MET A 1 0.91 24.67 3.03
N TYR A 2 1.76 23.89 2.36
CA TYR A 2 2.27 22.62 2.86
C TYR A 2 3.42 22.92 3.82
N ASP A 3 3.38 22.37 5.03
CA ASP A 3 4.35 22.68 6.09
C ASP A 3 5.38 21.55 6.18
N LYS A 4 6.57 21.82 5.66
CA LYS A 4 7.66 20.82 5.60
C LYS A 4 8.23 20.50 6.97
N GLU A 5 8.41 21.53 7.80
CA GLU A 5 8.96 21.38 9.15
C GLU A 5 8.03 20.52 10.01
N LYS A 6 6.72 20.72 9.88
CA LYS A 6 5.71 19.88 10.54
C LYS A 6 5.84 18.40 10.17
N ILE A 7 6.15 18.08 8.92
CA ILE A 7 6.29 16.69 8.46
C ILE A 7 7.58 16.08 8.94
N GLU A 8 8.68 16.81 8.83
CA GLU A 8 10.00 16.36 9.32
C GLU A 8 9.97 16.09 10.82
N ASN A 9 9.41 17.02 11.61
CA ASN A 9 9.23 16.84 13.05
C ASN A 9 8.30 15.66 13.39
N PHE A 10 7.29 15.39 12.55
CA PHE A 10 6.46 14.21 12.71
C PHE A 10 7.26 12.94 12.47
N HIS A 11 8.01 12.83 11.36
CA HIS A 11 8.82 11.65 11.03
C HIS A 11 9.88 11.34 12.07
N ILE A 12 10.64 12.35 12.55
CA ILE A 12 11.65 12.17 13.62
C ILE A 12 11.02 11.54 14.87
N ARG A 13 9.86 12.04 15.30
CA ARG A 13 9.15 11.49 16.48
C ARG A 13 8.66 10.07 16.24
N MET A 14 8.16 9.77 15.05
CA MET A 14 7.67 8.43 14.72
C MET A 14 8.81 7.41 14.62
N GLU A 15 9.99 7.82 14.13
CA GLU A 15 11.21 6.99 14.15
C GLU A 15 11.58 6.60 15.58
N GLU A 16 11.60 7.56 16.51
CA GLU A 16 11.85 7.25 17.92
C GLU A 16 10.81 6.27 18.51
N ILE A 17 9.54 6.41 18.14
CA ILE A 17 8.47 5.49 18.58
C ILE A 17 8.74 4.08 18.04
N ILE A 18 9.07 3.95 16.76
CA ILE A 18 9.34 2.66 16.12
C ILE A 18 10.55 1.96 16.73
N GLU A 19 11.59 2.72 17.13
CA GLU A 19 12.77 2.17 17.78
C GLU A 19 12.53 1.73 19.24
N LYS A 20 11.67 2.46 19.97
CA LYS A 20 11.47 2.27 21.42
C LYS A 20 10.39 1.24 21.76
N PHE A 21 9.40 1.06 20.88
CA PHE A 21 8.21 0.27 21.17
C PHE A 21 8.09 -0.95 20.26
N ASP A 22 7.34 -1.96 20.72
CA ASP A 22 6.98 -3.06 19.84
C ASP A 22 6.01 -2.60 18.73
N LYS A 23 5.84 -3.44 17.70
CA LYS A 23 5.02 -3.11 16.51
C LYS A 23 3.58 -2.71 16.86
N LYS A 24 2.98 -3.35 17.86
CA LYS A 24 1.59 -3.10 18.24
C LYS A 24 1.49 -1.76 18.95
N GLN A 25 2.36 -1.50 19.92
CA GLN A 25 2.41 -0.24 20.65
C GLN A 25 2.74 0.93 19.72
N ALA A 26 3.72 0.77 18.84
CA ALA A 26 4.07 1.77 17.84
C ALA A 26 2.88 2.06 16.90
N PHE A 27 2.20 1.02 16.42
CA PHE A 27 0.99 1.17 15.61
C PHE A 27 -0.11 1.98 16.32
N GLU A 28 -0.40 1.65 17.59
CA GLU A 28 -1.41 2.35 18.38
C GLU A 28 -1.06 3.84 18.57
N LEU A 29 0.21 4.15 18.87
CA LEU A 29 0.69 5.53 19.03
C LEU A 29 0.61 6.32 17.72
N ILE A 30 1.15 5.76 16.63
CA ILE A 30 1.16 6.43 15.32
C ILE A 30 -0.28 6.68 14.85
N THR A 31 -1.14 5.65 14.87
CA THR A 31 -2.51 5.78 14.36
C THR A 31 -3.38 6.71 15.21
N THR A 32 -3.07 6.87 16.50
CA THR A 32 -3.69 7.90 17.35
C THR A 32 -3.39 9.30 16.82
N GLU A 33 -2.14 9.60 16.45
CA GLU A 33 -1.81 10.91 15.85
C GLU A 33 -2.42 11.07 14.45
N LEU A 34 -2.51 10.02 13.65
CA LEU A 34 -3.13 10.06 12.32
C LEU A 34 -4.64 10.32 12.36
N LYS A 35 -5.30 9.95 13.45
CA LYS A 35 -6.74 10.16 13.62
C LYS A 35 -7.10 11.65 13.60
N ASP A 36 -6.27 12.46 14.23
CA ASP A 36 -6.52 13.89 14.42
C ASP A 36 -5.76 14.78 13.42
N CYS A 37 -4.96 14.19 12.53
CA CYS A 37 -4.23 14.94 11.52
C CYS A 37 -5.16 15.49 10.42
N GLU A 38 -4.82 16.64 9.85
CA GLU A 38 -5.53 17.16 8.68
C GLU A 38 -5.33 16.22 7.49
N ASP A 39 -6.39 15.92 6.74
CA ASP A 39 -6.36 14.96 5.62
C ASP A 39 -5.31 15.29 4.54
N LYS A 40 -4.94 16.58 4.41
CA LYS A 40 -3.90 17.02 3.47
C LYS A 40 -2.50 16.48 3.82
N TYR A 41 -2.23 16.09 5.07
CA TYR A 41 -0.95 15.52 5.51
C TYR A 41 -0.99 13.99 5.64
N LEU A 42 -2.15 13.37 5.44
CA LEU A 42 -2.36 11.96 5.78
C LEU A 42 -1.42 11.03 5.01
N THR A 43 -1.18 11.30 3.73
CA THR A 43 -0.28 10.49 2.89
C THR A 43 1.16 10.54 3.40
N GLU A 44 1.62 11.69 3.86
CA GLU A 44 2.98 11.89 4.36
C GLU A 44 3.11 11.35 5.78
N PHE A 45 2.08 11.53 6.61
CA PHE A 45 2.09 11.07 7.99
C PHE A 45 1.89 9.55 8.12
N MET A 46 1.27 8.87 7.17
CA MET A 46 1.19 7.40 7.21
C MET A 46 2.53 6.71 6.88
N ALA A 47 3.52 7.44 6.33
CA ALA A 47 4.78 6.86 5.87
C ALA A 47 5.51 6.00 6.94
N PRO A 48 5.55 6.37 8.23
CA PRO A 48 6.19 5.56 9.28
C PRO A 48 5.55 4.18 9.48
N LEU A 49 4.27 4.00 9.13
CA LEU A 49 3.62 2.70 9.23
C LEU A 49 4.27 1.64 8.31
N ASN A 50 4.99 2.06 7.25
CA ASN A 50 5.72 1.16 6.35
C ASN A 50 6.79 0.32 7.05
N PHE A 51 7.33 0.80 8.17
CA PHE A 51 8.43 0.16 8.89
C PHE A 51 7.94 -0.89 9.89
N LEU A 52 6.64 -0.94 10.17
CA LEU A 52 6.08 -1.87 11.15
C LEU A 52 5.95 -3.29 10.60
N ASN A 53 5.74 -3.44 9.29
CA ASN A 53 5.38 -4.72 8.65
C ASN A 53 4.34 -5.49 9.49
N TYR A 54 3.17 -4.87 9.66
CA TYR A 54 2.14 -5.25 10.63
C TYR A 54 0.76 -5.28 9.97
N GLU A 55 0.10 -6.43 9.96
CA GLU A 55 -1.15 -6.65 9.22
C GLU A 55 -2.29 -5.68 9.60
N PRO A 56 -2.50 -5.30 10.87
CA PRO A 56 -3.56 -4.34 11.24
C PRO A 56 -3.47 -2.97 10.56
N VAL A 57 -2.33 -2.61 9.97
CA VAL A 57 -2.23 -1.43 9.08
C VAL A 57 -3.20 -1.55 7.90
N LEU A 58 -3.46 -2.75 7.38
CA LEU A 58 -4.40 -2.97 6.29
C LEU A 58 -5.83 -2.64 6.71
N ASP A 59 -6.22 -2.94 7.95
CA ASP A 59 -7.54 -2.60 8.48
C ASP A 59 -7.66 -1.07 8.66
N TRP A 60 -6.59 -0.43 9.15
CA TRP A 60 -6.52 1.03 9.22
C TRP A 60 -6.66 1.69 7.84
N ILE A 61 -6.04 1.14 6.79
CA ILE A 61 -6.18 1.61 5.41
C ILE A 61 -7.65 1.50 4.95
N GLU A 62 -8.32 0.38 5.21
CA GLU A 62 -9.74 0.19 4.87
C GLU A 62 -10.62 1.29 5.46
N GLU A 63 -10.37 1.66 6.72
CA GLU A 63 -11.12 2.67 7.45
C GLU A 63 -10.81 4.11 6.99
N ASN A 64 -9.56 4.39 6.60
CA ASN A 64 -9.08 5.75 6.40
C ASN A 64 -8.88 6.15 4.93
N ALA A 65 -8.85 5.21 3.98
CA ALA A 65 -8.56 5.52 2.57
C ALA A 65 -9.53 6.55 1.96
N LYS A 66 -10.78 6.63 2.44
CA LYS A 66 -11.78 7.61 1.96
C LYS A 66 -11.50 9.05 2.39
N ARG A 67 -10.65 9.28 3.38
CA ARG A 67 -10.23 10.62 3.82
C ARG A 67 -9.43 11.34 2.74
N ASN A 68 -8.73 10.60 1.88
CA ASN A 68 -7.99 11.16 0.77
C ASN A 68 -8.72 10.98 -0.57
N LYS A 69 -9.00 12.09 -1.26
CA LYS A 69 -9.63 12.07 -2.59
C LYS A 69 -8.67 11.62 -3.70
N ASN A 70 -7.36 11.73 -3.46
CA ASN A 70 -6.31 11.46 -4.44
C ASN A 70 -5.38 10.37 -3.92
N ILE A 71 -5.77 9.10 -4.13
CA ILE A 71 -4.93 7.96 -3.80
C ILE A 71 -3.67 7.95 -4.68
N THR A 72 -2.54 8.21 -4.04
CA THR A 72 -1.19 8.05 -4.58
C THR A 72 -0.71 6.60 -4.42
N GLN A 73 0.41 6.27 -5.07
CA GLN A 73 1.01 4.95 -4.95
C GLN A 73 1.55 4.64 -3.54
N ASP A 74 1.72 5.66 -2.69
CA ASP A 74 2.18 5.51 -1.30
C ASP A 74 1.24 4.61 -0.48
N TRP A 75 -0.06 4.63 -0.80
CA TRP A 75 -1.04 3.75 -0.16
C TRP A 75 -0.84 2.29 -0.56
N GLY A 76 -0.51 2.05 -1.84
CA GLY A 76 -0.14 0.73 -2.34
C GLY A 76 1.18 0.24 -1.74
N HIS A 77 2.15 1.14 -1.61
CA HIS A 77 3.43 0.88 -0.94
C HIS A 77 3.23 0.47 0.52
N LEU A 78 2.41 1.22 1.26
CA LEU A 78 2.04 0.91 2.64
C LEU A 78 1.33 -0.43 2.78
N SER A 79 0.43 -0.73 1.85
CA SER A 79 -0.27 -2.01 1.86
C SER A 79 0.71 -3.16 1.63
N ALA A 80 1.52 -3.08 0.57
CA ALA A 80 2.51 -4.10 0.23
C ALA A 80 3.54 -4.33 1.35
N SER A 81 3.91 -3.29 2.10
CA SER A 81 4.82 -3.43 3.23
C SER A 81 4.18 -4.01 4.50
N SER A 82 2.86 -4.17 4.54
CA SER A 82 2.08 -4.56 5.72
C SER A 82 1.49 -5.96 5.62
N ASN A 83 2.25 -6.94 5.13
CA ASN A 83 1.83 -8.35 4.98
C ASN A 83 0.60 -8.55 4.06
N PHE A 84 0.51 -7.79 2.98
CA PHE A 84 -0.62 -7.87 2.03
C PHE A 84 -0.81 -9.27 1.44
N SER A 85 -2.07 -9.70 1.33
CA SER A 85 -2.46 -10.97 0.70
C SER A 85 -3.31 -10.73 -0.54
N TRP A 86 -3.33 -11.72 -1.44
CA TRP A 86 -4.23 -11.69 -2.58
C TRP A 86 -5.68 -11.77 -2.17
N LYS A 87 -6.03 -12.54 -1.13
CA LYS A 87 -7.38 -12.53 -0.56
C LYS A 87 -7.83 -11.11 -0.17
N ARG A 88 -6.94 -10.30 0.43
CA ARG A 88 -7.22 -8.90 0.76
C ARG A 88 -7.36 -8.06 -0.52
N ALA A 89 -6.51 -8.28 -1.52
CA ALA A 89 -6.61 -7.62 -2.81
C ALA A 89 -7.97 -7.89 -3.49
N GLU A 90 -8.43 -9.14 -3.55
CA GLU A 90 -9.73 -9.53 -4.12
C GLU A 90 -10.88 -8.77 -3.43
N LYS A 91 -10.89 -8.75 -2.10
CA LYS A 91 -11.87 -8.00 -1.30
C LYS A 91 -11.86 -6.51 -1.68
N TRP A 92 -10.70 -5.88 -1.75
CA TRP A 92 -10.58 -4.45 -2.07
C TRP A 92 -10.96 -4.11 -3.51
N LEU A 93 -10.65 -5.00 -4.46
CA LEU A 93 -11.11 -4.87 -5.84
C LEU A 93 -12.65 -4.90 -5.93
N GLU A 94 -13.31 -5.75 -5.13
CA GLU A 94 -14.78 -5.81 -5.06
C GLU A 94 -15.41 -4.58 -4.41
N MET A 95 -14.76 -4.01 -3.39
CA MET A 95 -15.22 -2.78 -2.72
C MET A 95 -15.14 -1.54 -3.60
N GLY A 96 -14.35 -1.58 -4.69
CA GLY A 96 -14.19 -0.47 -5.62
C GLY A 96 -13.31 0.65 -5.05
N ARG A 97 -13.40 1.84 -5.65
CA ARG A 97 -12.53 2.97 -5.29
C ARG A 97 -12.89 3.55 -3.91
N PRO A 98 -11.91 3.99 -3.10
CA PRO A 98 -10.47 4.07 -3.42
C PRO A 98 -9.69 2.76 -3.30
N LEU A 99 -10.20 1.77 -2.56
CA LEU A 99 -9.45 0.56 -2.16
C LEU A 99 -8.99 -0.29 -3.34
N SER A 100 -9.77 -0.35 -4.42
CA SER A 100 -9.37 -1.09 -5.61
C SER A 100 -8.09 -0.53 -6.26
N LEU A 101 -7.87 0.79 -6.23
CA LEU A 101 -6.63 1.40 -6.73
C LEU A 101 -5.44 1.02 -5.82
N ILE A 102 -5.66 1.05 -4.51
CA ILE A 102 -4.66 0.64 -3.53
C ILE A 102 -4.29 -0.83 -3.73
N ALA A 103 -5.28 -1.71 -3.96
CA ALA A 103 -5.07 -3.12 -4.22
C ALA A 103 -4.23 -3.38 -5.48
N LEU A 104 -4.46 -2.62 -6.54
CA LEU A 104 -3.68 -2.71 -7.78
C LEU A 104 -2.22 -2.30 -7.54
N ASP A 105 -2.00 -1.15 -6.92
CA ASP A 105 -0.65 -0.65 -6.63
C ASP A 105 0.10 -1.59 -5.67
N ALA A 106 -0.57 -2.11 -4.63
CA ALA A 106 0.01 -3.09 -3.70
C ALA A 106 0.36 -4.42 -4.38
N THR A 107 -0.54 -4.94 -5.21
CA THR A 107 -0.29 -6.17 -5.99
C THR A 107 0.91 -5.97 -6.90
N MET A 108 0.99 -4.83 -7.60
CA MET A 108 2.13 -4.49 -8.44
C MET A 108 3.44 -4.53 -7.65
N PHE A 109 3.52 -3.89 -6.48
CA PHE A 109 4.74 -3.94 -5.66
C PHE A 109 5.09 -5.36 -5.18
N CYS A 110 4.09 -6.21 -4.94
CA CYS A 110 4.31 -7.59 -4.53
C CYS A 110 4.69 -8.55 -5.67
N THR A 111 4.40 -8.23 -6.94
CA THR A 111 4.59 -9.14 -8.08
C THR A 111 5.66 -8.67 -9.08
N THR A 112 5.85 -7.36 -9.24
CA THR A 112 6.74 -6.78 -10.26
C THR A 112 8.14 -6.55 -9.72
N ARG A 113 9.18 -7.06 -10.40
CA ARG A 113 10.59 -6.88 -9.96
C ARG A 113 11.12 -5.50 -10.35
N GLY A 114 10.79 -5.02 -11.54
CA GLY A 114 11.34 -3.78 -12.11
C GLY A 114 10.91 -2.54 -11.31
N GLU A 115 9.64 -2.43 -10.97
CA GLU A 115 9.15 -1.31 -10.16
C GLU A 115 9.79 -1.28 -8.79
N ARG A 116 9.87 -2.43 -8.11
CA ARG A 116 10.52 -2.52 -6.80
C ARG A 116 11.97 -2.01 -6.82
N LEU A 117 12.73 -2.29 -7.89
CA LEU A 117 14.10 -1.84 -8.04
C LEU A 117 14.23 -0.33 -8.29
N ASN A 118 13.17 0.34 -8.73
CA ASN A 118 13.12 1.80 -8.89
C ASN A 118 12.59 2.54 -7.65
N GLN A 119 12.15 1.82 -6.62
CA GLN A 119 11.59 2.39 -5.38
C GLN A 119 12.67 2.62 -4.30
N SER A 120 12.21 3.05 -3.12
CA SER A 120 13.00 3.26 -1.90
C SER A 120 13.86 2.04 -1.52
N LEU A 121 14.98 2.27 -0.83
CA LEU A 121 15.83 1.18 -0.31
C LEU A 121 15.04 0.19 0.56
N LEU A 122 14.13 0.70 1.40
CA LEU A 122 13.24 -0.10 2.23
C LEU A 122 12.46 -1.15 1.41
N MET A 123 11.87 -0.76 0.28
CA MET A 123 11.11 -1.72 -0.54
C MET A 123 11.96 -2.77 -1.23
N ARG A 124 13.20 -2.41 -1.57
CA ARG A 124 14.16 -3.34 -2.14
C ARG A 124 14.56 -4.40 -1.11
N GLU A 125 14.81 -3.97 0.12
CA GLU A 125 15.15 -4.85 1.24
C GLU A 125 13.96 -5.71 1.67
N LEU A 126 12.78 -5.11 1.83
CA LEU A 126 11.58 -5.80 2.26
C LEU A 126 11.15 -6.88 1.25
N ASN A 127 11.34 -6.62 -0.05
CA ASN A 127 10.97 -7.53 -1.13
C ASN A 127 9.56 -8.10 -0.94
N PRO A 128 8.54 -7.22 -0.85
CA PRO A 128 7.20 -7.63 -0.45
C PRO A 128 6.65 -8.69 -1.42
N LYS A 129 5.90 -9.63 -0.86
CA LYS A 129 5.23 -10.71 -1.58
C LYS A 129 3.83 -10.86 -1.01
N LEU A 130 2.93 -11.39 -1.83
CA LEU A 130 1.60 -11.77 -1.38
C LEU A 130 1.72 -12.92 -0.38
N THR A 131 1.28 -12.70 0.86
CA THR A 131 1.53 -13.61 1.99
C THR A 131 0.84 -14.97 1.85
N ASP A 132 -0.25 -15.04 1.09
CA ASP A 132 -1.01 -16.24 0.80
C ASP A 132 -0.52 -17.03 -0.44
N ASN A 133 0.59 -16.59 -1.06
CA ASN A 133 1.24 -17.25 -2.20
C ASN A 133 0.26 -17.77 -3.26
N PRO A 134 -0.62 -16.90 -3.83
CA PRO A 134 -1.59 -17.32 -4.83
C PRO A 134 -0.90 -17.82 -6.10
N LYS A 135 -1.60 -18.67 -6.87
CA LYS A 135 -1.16 -19.02 -8.22
C LYS A 135 -1.20 -17.76 -9.11
N LEU A 136 -0.20 -17.62 -9.98
CA LEU A 136 -0.09 -16.48 -10.92
C LEU A 136 -1.33 -16.34 -11.82
N ASP A 137 -1.88 -17.45 -12.31
CA ASP A 137 -3.14 -17.45 -13.07
C ASP A 137 -4.34 -16.92 -12.28
N LYS A 138 -4.36 -17.15 -10.97
CA LYS A 138 -5.43 -16.63 -10.09
C LYS A 138 -5.37 -15.11 -10.05
N ILE A 139 -4.16 -14.56 -9.87
CA ILE A 139 -3.94 -13.11 -9.89
C ILE A 139 -4.37 -12.54 -11.25
N ALA A 140 -3.82 -13.08 -12.34
CA ALA A 140 -4.08 -12.59 -13.69
C ALA A 140 -5.58 -12.61 -14.04
N ASN A 141 -6.29 -13.69 -13.72
CA ASN A 141 -7.72 -13.80 -13.96
C ASN A 141 -8.53 -12.82 -13.10
N GLY A 142 -8.17 -12.64 -11.82
CA GLY A 142 -8.82 -11.67 -10.94
C GLY A 142 -8.67 -10.23 -11.46
N LEU A 143 -7.46 -9.85 -11.88
CA LEU A 143 -7.19 -8.53 -12.47
C LEU A 143 -7.96 -8.32 -13.78
N LYS A 144 -7.92 -9.30 -14.70
CA LYS A 144 -8.70 -9.25 -15.96
C LYS A 144 -10.20 -9.12 -15.71
N ASN A 145 -10.72 -9.79 -14.67
CA ASN A 145 -12.12 -9.67 -14.29
C ASN A 145 -12.45 -8.29 -13.69
N TYR A 146 -11.55 -7.71 -12.89
CA TYR A 146 -11.72 -6.35 -12.39
C TYR A 146 -11.71 -5.32 -13.51
N LEU A 147 -10.86 -5.50 -14.54
CA LEU A 147 -10.80 -4.59 -15.70
C LEU A 147 -12.15 -4.47 -16.44
N LYS A 148 -12.99 -5.52 -16.41
CA LYS A 148 -14.35 -5.48 -16.97
C LYS A 148 -15.28 -4.52 -16.19
N LYS A 149 -14.99 -4.28 -14.91
CA LYS A 149 -15.76 -3.38 -14.02
C LYS A 149 -15.22 -1.95 -14.06
N ASP A 150 -13.90 -1.79 -14.08
CA ASP A 150 -13.21 -0.49 -14.08
C ASP A 150 -12.05 -0.53 -15.09
N SER A 151 -12.28 0.06 -16.27
CA SER A 151 -11.36 0.01 -17.41
C SER A 151 -10.67 1.35 -17.70
N VAL A 152 -10.62 2.28 -16.73
CA VAL A 152 -9.97 3.57 -16.97
C VAL A 152 -8.48 3.39 -17.29
N PRO A 153 -7.85 4.37 -17.98
CA PRO A 153 -6.45 4.25 -18.40
C PRO A 153 -5.46 3.87 -17.28
N ARG A 154 -5.55 4.50 -16.10
CA ARG A 154 -4.68 4.15 -14.96
C ARG A 154 -4.80 2.67 -14.57
N THR A 155 -6.03 2.18 -14.40
CA THR A 155 -6.31 0.80 -14.01
C THR A 155 -5.78 -0.18 -15.05
N LYS A 156 -6.07 0.09 -16.33
CA LYS A 156 -5.59 -0.74 -17.44
C LYS A 156 -4.07 -0.82 -17.46
N ASN A 157 -3.39 0.32 -17.39
CA ASN A 157 -1.92 0.39 -17.44
C ASN A 157 -1.26 -0.40 -16.29
N VAL A 158 -1.79 -0.31 -15.07
CA VAL A 158 -1.25 -1.06 -13.93
C VAL A 158 -1.50 -2.56 -14.10
N ILE A 159 -2.69 -2.97 -14.54
CA ILE A 159 -3.01 -4.39 -14.76
C ILE A 159 -2.15 -4.99 -15.88
N ASP A 160 -2.04 -4.31 -17.03
CA ASP A 160 -1.23 -4.77 -18.16
C ASP A 160 0.22 -4.96 -17.73
N LYS A 161 0.75 -4.02 -16.92
CA LYS A 161 2.09 -4.12 -16.35
C LYS A 161 2.27 -5.32 -15.42
N ILE A 162 1.33 -5.56 -14.51
CA ILE A 162 1.37 -6.71 -13.60
C ILE A 162 1.36 -8.02 -14.41
N ILE A 163 0.46 -8.12 -15.41
CA ILE A 163 0.32 -9.32 -16.22
C ILE A 163 1.57 -9.56 -17.05
N ASN A 164 2.12 -8.54 -17.71
CA ASN A 164 3.34 -8.67 -18.49
C ASN A 164 4.50 -9.14 -17.61
N ASP A 165 4.73 -8.53 -16.44
CA ASP A 165 5.79 -8.96 -15.52
C ASP A 165 5.59 -10.41 -15.00
N ILE A 166 4.35 -10.83 -14.77
CA ILE A 166 4.04 -12.20 -14.30
C ILE A 166 4.38 -13.25 -15.37
N PHE A 167 4.14 -12.96 -16.65
CA PHE A 167 4.26 -13.94 -17.74
C PHE A 167 5.50 -13.77 -18.62
N GLU A 168 6.14 -12.60 -18.66
CA GLU A 168 7.42 -12.37 -19.36
C GLU A 168 8.63 -12.84 -18.54
N ILE A 169 8.45 -13.10 -17.24
CA ILE A 169 9.46 -13.74 -16.36
C ILE A 169 9.29 -15.28 -16.33
N GLY A 170 8.38 -15.83 -17.16
CA GLY A 170 8.13 -17.27 -17.32
C GLY A 170 9.07 -17.92 -18.33
#